data_AF-A0A8J4Q314-F1
#
_entry.id   AF-A0A8J4Q314-F1
#
_cell.length_a   1.000
_cell.length_b   1.000
_cell.length_c   1.000
_cell.angle_alpha   90.00
_cell.angle_beta   90.00
_cell.angle_gamma   90.00
#
_symmetry.space_group_name_H-M   'P 1'
#
loop_
_entity.id
_entity.type
_entity.pdbx_description
1 polymer ?
#
loop_
_entity_poly.entity_id
_entity_poly.type
_entity_poly.pdbx_seq_one_letter_code
_entity_poly.pdbx_strand_id
1 'polypeptide(L)'
;MDQEQQQQQPQENQPTEEKQTEEVDQQETEEEGVQIINGVRVEPPKFIEDVLTSTTVVTDKNEAAPESSTFVEGTNKLTKNVHCRLCDCKIIAPDNAVLVDKKITLVQKKSSNAADELKWMWFLADMFHFENVAFTKDVNATHKYLTCADCEAEIIGIHYIDSKENYVAHDRVVYK
;
A
#
# COMPACT_ATOMS: atom_id res chain seq x y z
N MET A 1 -0.55 -85.03 22.32
CA MET A 1 -1.34 -83.80 22.43
C MET A 1 -0.91 -82.90 21.29
N ASP A 2 -1.21 -83.28 20.04
CA ASP A 2 -2.54 -83.25 19.39
C ASP A 2 -2.98 -81.79 19.20
N GLN A 3 -3.33 -81.29 18.02
CA GLN A 3 -3.90 -81.95 16.85
C GLN A 3 -3.81 -81.03 15.61
N GLU A 4 -3.61 -81.65 14.45
CA GLU A 4 -4.00 -81.15 13.13
C GLU A 4 -5.54 -80.99 13.01
N GLN A 5 -5.97 -80.02 12.19
CA GLN A 5 -7.13 -80.07 11.26
C GLN A 5 -7.28 -78.66 10.63
N GLN A 6 -6.93 -78.39 9.37
CA GLN A 6 -7.60 -78.67 8.09
C GLN A 6 -9.01 -78.05 7.88
N GLN A 7 -9.13 -77.36 6.71
CA GLN A 7 -10.33 -77.14 5.86
C GLN A 7 -11.29 -75.99 6.27
N GLN A 8 -11.87 -75.12 5.41
CA GLN A 8 -12.20 -75.10 3.97
C GLN A 8 -12.49 -73.63 3.51
N GLN A 9 -12.33 -73.31 2.22
CA GLN A 9 -12.84 -72.08 1.54
C GLN A 9 -14.33 -72.23 1.17
N PRO A 10 -15.03 -71.15 0.76
CA PRO A 10 -15.39 -71.06 -0.66
C PRO A 10 -15.39 -69.64 -1.29
N GLN A 11 -15.61 -69.63 -2.61
CA GLN A 11 -15.39 -68.63 -3.66
C GLN A 11 -16.49 -67.56 -3.85
N GLU A 12 -16.08 -66.48 -4.53
CA GLU A 12 -16.74 -65.67 -5.58
C GLU A 12 -18.24 -65.28 -5.50
N ASN A 13 -18.52 -63.97 -5.63
CA ASN A 13 -19.30 -63.40 -6.76
C ASN A 13 -19.30 -61.84 -6.78
N GLN A 14 -19.21 -61.31 -8.02
CA GLN A 14 -19.28 -59.91 -8.53
C GLN A 14 -20.69 -59.24 -8.39
N PRO A 15 -21.06 -58.11 -9.04
CA PRO A 15 -20.43 -56.80 -9.37
C PRO A 15 -21.33 -55.57 -8.94
N THR A 16 -21.03 -54.37 -9.46
CA THR A 16 -21.91 -53.16 -9.65
C THR A 16 -22.26 -52.36 -8.37
N GLU A 17 -22.25 -51.02 -8.31
CA GLU A 17 -22.61 -49.99 -9.29
C GLU A 17 -21.75 -48.73 -9.14
N GLU A 18 -21.48 -48.10 -10.28
CA GLU A 18 -21.01 -46.73 -10.39
C GLU A 18 -22.03 -45.78 -9.74
N LYS A 19 -21.55 -44.87 -8.88
CA LYS A 19 -22.26 -43.62 -8.64
C LYS A 19 -21.26 -42.48 -8.74
N GLN A 20 -21.20 -41.92 -9.95
CA GLN A 20 -20.68 -40.58 -10.19
C GLN A 20 -21.47 -39.62 -9.31
N THR A 21 -20.82 -39.06 -8.30
CA THR A 21 -21.21 -37.79 -7.72
C THR A 21 -20.18 -36.77 -8.18
N GLU A 22 -20.63 -35.89 -9.06
CA GLU A 22 -19.94 -34.68 -9.46
C GLU A 22 -19.58 -33.87 -8.21
N GLU A 23 -18.31 -33.88 -7.83
CA GLU A 23 -17.76 -32.89 -6.92
C GLU A 23 -17.64 -31.58 -7.71
N VAL A 24 -18.54 -30.65 -7.40
CA VAL A 24 -18.41 -29.25 -7.76
C VAL A 24 -17.16 -28.74 -7.05
N ASP A 25 -16.06 -28.66 -7.79
CA ASP A 25 -14.81 -28.01 -7.41
C ASP A 25 -15.10 -26.53 -7.14
N GLN A 26 -15.54 -26.24 -5.90
CA GLN A 26 -15.46 -24.90 -5.36
C GLN A 26 -13.98 -24.70 -5.05
N GLN A 27 -13.27 -24.16 -6.03
CA GLN A 27 -11.97 -23.54 -5.81
C GLN A 27 -12.17 -22.41 -4.80
N GLU A 28 -12.02 -22.75 -3.52
CA GLU A 28 -11.71 -21.80 -2.47
C GLU A 28 -10.34 -21.24 -2.82
N THR A 29 -10.33 -20.09 -3.48
CA THR A 29 -9.14 -19.25 -3.52
C THR A 29 -8.88 -18.84 -2.07
N GLU A 30 -7.93 -19.51 -1.42
CA GLU A 30 -7.40 -19.14 -0.11
C GLU A 30 -6.88 -17.70 -0.19
N GLU A 31 -7.71 -16.72 0.16
CA GLU A 31 -7.26 -15.35 0.38
C GLU A 31 -6.47 -15.33 1.70
N GLU A 32 -5.14 -15.33 1.60
CA GLU A 32 -4.24 -15.28 2.75
C GLU A 32 -4.59 -14.13 3.70
N GLY A 33 -4.88 -14.46 4.98
CA GLY A 33 -4.80 -13.52 6.10
C GLY A 33 -6.11 -13.02 6.72
N VAL A 34 -7.28 -13.51 6.32
CA VAL A 34 -8.55 -13.14 6.98
C VAL A 34 -8.60 -13.68 8.41
N GLN A 35 -8.76 -12.80 9.39
CA GLN A 35 -8.89 -13.15 10.81
C GLN A 35 -10.30 -12.82 11.31
N ILE A 36 -10.91 -13.72 12.07
CA ILE A 36 -12.18 -13.45 12.76
C ILE A 36 -11.87 -13.10 14.22
N ILE A 37 -12.14 -11.86 14.61
CA ILE A 37 -11.99 -11.40 16.00
C ILE A 37 -13.38 -10.99 16.49
N ASN A 38 -13.88 -11.62 17.56
CA ASN A 38 -15.20 -11.36 18.15
C ASN A 38 -16.37 -11.40 17.14
N GLY A 39 -16.31 -12.29 16.15
CA GLY A 39 -17.35 -12.43 15.12
C GLY A 39 -17.32 -11.35 14.03
N VAL A 40 -16.32 -10.45 14.04
CA VAL A 40 -16.08 -9.48 12.99
C VAL A 40 -15.04 -10.02 12.03
N ARG A 41 -15.35 -10.04 10.73
CA ARG A 41 -14.37 -10.32 9.66
C ARG A 41 -13.40 -9.15 9.60
N VAL A 42 -12.18 -9.37 10.10
CA VAL A 42 -11.09 -8.42 9.97
C VAL A 42 -10.32 -8.82 8.73
N GLU A 43 -10.51 -8.05 7.66
CA GLU A 43 -9.64 -8.18 6.49
C GLU A 43 -8.22 -7.84 6.92
N PRO A 44 -7.22 -8.65 6.52
CA PRO A 44 -5.83 -8.30 6.77
C PRO A 44 -5.61 -6.93 6.13
N PRO A 45 -5.02 -5.97 6.85
CA PRO A 45 -4.82 -4.66 6.27
C PRO A 45 -3.97 -4.85 5.01
N LYS A 46 -4.34 -4.24 3.89
CA LYS A 46 -3.67 -4.43 2.59
C LYS A 46 -2.16 -4.23 2.79
N PHE A 47 -1.39 -5.31 2.61
CA PHE A 47 0.05 -5.26 2.75
C PHE A 47 0.60 -4.49 1.54
N ILE A 48 1.33 -3.41 1.80
CA ILE A 48 2.16 -2.81 0.77
C ILE A 48 3.50 -3.49 0.92
N GLU A 49 3.74 -4.50 0.10
CA GLU A 49 5.10 -4.97 -0.13
C GLU A 49 5.89 -3.80 -0.71
N ASP A 50 6.90 -3.33 0.03
CA ASP A 50 8.04 -2.63 -0.56
C ASP A 50 8.58 -3.53 -1.68
N VAL A 51 9.15 -3.07 -2.77
CA VAL A 51 9.97 -1.89 -2.98
C VAL A 51 9.81 -1.55 -4.45
N LEU A 52 10.41 -0.46 -4.90
CA LEU A 52 10.98 -0.45 -6.25
C LEU A 52 11.68 -1.78 -6.52
N THR A 53 10.97 -2.73 -7.12
CA THR A 53 11.49 -4.04 -7.44
C THR A 53 12.35 -3.92 -8.69
N SER A 54 13.09 -4.96 -9.04
CA SER A 54 13.82 -5.01 -10.31
C SER A 54 12.93 -4.81 -11.55
N THR A 55 11.60 -4.95 -11.41
CA THR A 55 10.62 -4.72 -12.47
C THR A 55 9.95 -3.35 -12.42
N THR A 56 10.23 -2.54 -11.39
CA THR A 56 9.63 -1.21 -11.28
C THR A 56 10.24 -0.25 -12.30
N VAL A 57 9.38 0.33 -13.12
CA VAL A 57 9.77 1.36 -14.09
C VAL A 57 9.81 2.70 -13.36
N VAL A 58 11.02 3.24 -13.19
CA VAL A 58 11.24 4.56 -12.61
C VAL A 58 11.34 5.60 -13.74
N THR A 59 10.52 6.64 -13.66
CA THR A 59 10.54 7.77 -14.59
C THR A 59 11.04 9.02 -13.89
N ASP A 60 12.10 9.65 -14.37
CA ASP A 60 12.47 11.00 -13.93
C ASP A 60 11.46 11.99 -14.51
N LYS A 61 10.71 12.67 -13.65
CA LYS A 61 9.65 13.59 -14.05
C LYS A 61 10.19 14.93 -14.54
N ASN A 62 11.42 15.29 -14.15
CA ASN A 62 12.04 16.58 -14.41
C ASN A 62 11.03 17.75 -14.25
N GLU A 63 10.28 17.74 -13.15
CA GLU A 63 9.20 18.68 -12.94
C GLU A 63 9.73 20.10 -12.69
N ALA A 64 8.93 21.10 -13.10
CA ALA A 64 9.23 22.49 -12.82
C ALA A 64 9.20 22.75 -11.30
N ALA A 65 9.98 23.73 -10.85
CA ALA A 65 9.89 24.20 -9.48
C ALA A 65 8.49 24.76 -9.19
N PRO A 66 8.00 24.68 -7.93
CA PRO A 66 6.77 25.33 -7.54
C PRO A 66 6.80 26.82 -7.88
N GLU A 67 5.64 27.37 -8.24
CA GLU A 67 5.54 28.81 -8.51
C GLU A 67 5.99 29.62 -7.30
N SER A 68 6.66 30.76 -7.53
CA SER A 68 7.11 31.66 -6.46
C SER A 68 5.96 32.17 -5.58
N SER A 69 4.71 32.09 -6.05
CA SER A 69 3.53 32.43 -5.26
C SER A 69 3.17 31.40 -4.17
N THR A 70 3.74 30.19 -4.20
CA THR A 70 3.43 29.10 -3.25
C THR A 70 4.37 29.06 -2.05
N PHE A 71 5.42 29.87 -2.01
CA PHE A 71 6.34 29.95 -0.87
C PHE A 71 6.86 31.37 -0.64
N VAL A 72 7.31 31.64 0.59
CA VAL A 72 8.00 32.88 0.95
C VAL A 72 9.47 32.78 0.60
N GLU A 73 9.95 33.63 -0.32
CA GLU A 73 11.37 33.69 -0.68
C GLU A 73 12.26 33.95 0.56
N GLY A 74 13.40 33.24 0.63
CA GLY A 74 14.33 33.32 1.76
C GLY A 74 14.01 32.40 2.94
N THR A 75 12.74 32.05 3.17
CA THR A 75 12.35 31.06 4.20
C THR A 75 11.85 29.74 3.63
N ASN A 76 11.43 29.74 2.35
CA ASN A 76 10.81 28.63 1.65
C ASN A 76 9.52 28.11 2.30
N LYS A 77 8.93 28.86 3.23
CA LYS A 77 7.69 28.46 3.89
C LYS A 77 6.50 28.49 2.94
N LEU A 78 5.66 27.46 2.99
CA LEU A 78 4.43 27.33 2.22
C LEU A 78 3.46 28.49 2.49
N THR A 79 2.91 29.11 1.45
CA THR A 79 1.98 30.26 1.57
C THR A 79 0.53 29.93 1.24
N LYS A 80 0.27 28.77 0.62
CA LYS A 80 -1.06 28.36 0.15
C LYS A 80 -1.52 27.08 0.83
N ASN A 81 -2.82 26.81 0.80
CA ASN A 81 -3.31 25.50 1.21
C ASN A 81 -2.91 24.48 0.15
N VAL A 82 -2.50 23.30 0.59
CA VAL A 82 -2.19 22.16 -0.28
C VAL A 82 -3.35 21.20 -0.22
N HIS A 83 -3.88 20.82 -1.38
CA HIS A 83 -5.03 19.95 -1.52
C HIS A 83 -4.71 18.74 -2.40
N CYS A 84 -5.46 17.66 -2.18
CA CYS A 84 -5.46 16.50 -3.06
C CYS A 84 -5.97 16.90 -4.44
N ARG A 85 -5.24 16.53 -5.49
CA ARG A 85 -5.60 16.82 -6.88
C ARG A 85 -6.82 16.04 -7.40
N LEU A 86 -7.26 15.00 -6.68
CA LEU A 86 -8.34 14.09 -7.10
C LEU A 86 -9.68 14.34 -6.41
N CYS A 87 -9.67 14.68 -5.12
CA CYS A 87 -10.91 14.83 -4.33
C CYS A 87 -10.99 16.14 -3.54
N ASP A 88 -10.02 17.05 -3.71
CA ASP A 88 -9.98 18.36 -3.06
C ASP A 88 -9.82 18.36 -1.52
N CYS A 89 -9.53 17.19 -0.93
CA CYS A 89 -9.20 17.07 0.48
C CYS A 89 -7.99 17.95 0.85
N LYS A 90 -8.10 18.76 1.91
CA LYS A 90 -7.02 19.63 2.40
C LYS A 90 -5.95 18.81 3.11
N ILE A 91 -4.71 18.88 2.66
CA ILE A 91 -3.57 18.08 3.16
C ILE A 91 -2.68 18.91 4.08
N ILE A 92 -2.34 20.14 3.70
CA ILE A 92 -1.42 21.02 4.46
C ILE A 92 -1.98 22.44 4.47
N ALA A 93 -1.99 23.09 5.63
CA ALA A 93 -2.25 24.52 5.75
C ALA A 93 -0.99 25.36 5.43
N PRO A 94 -1.12 26.66 5.14
CA PRO A 94 0.02 27.58 5.06
C PRO A 94 0.93 27.50 6.30
N ASP A 95 2.20 27.88 6.15
CA ASP A 95 3.25 27.92 7.18
C ASP A 95 3.68 26.58 7.81
N ASN A 96 2.98 25.49 7.49
CA ASN A 96 3.21 24.16 8.06
C ASN A 96 4.25 23.31 7.30
N ALA A 97 4.78 23.81 6.18
CA ALA A 97 5.77 23.11 5.39
C ALA A 97 6.83 24.06 4.81
N VAL A 98 8.00 23.50 4.51
CA VAL A 98 9.12 24.21 3.87
C VAL A 98 9.46 23.52 2.56
N LEU A 99 9.60 24.30 1.48
CA LEU A 99 10.03 23.79 0.19
C LEU A 99 11.52 23.41 0.24
N VAL A 100 11.81 22.17 -0.17
CA VAL A 100 13.17 21.64 -0.28
C VAL A 100 13.42 21.02 -1.65
N ASP A 101 14.66 21.12 -2.10
CA ASP A 101 15.21 20.38 -3.23
C ASP A 101 15.74 19.03 -2.70
N LYS A 102 14.93 17.97 -2.80
CA LYS A 102 15.28 16.63 -2.34
C LYS A 102 14.68 15.60 -3.28
N LYS A 103 15.56 14.92 -4.04
CA LYS A 103 15.16 13.87 -4.97
C LYS A 103 14.66 12.63 -4.21
N ILE A 104 13.40 12.26 -4.43
CA ILE A 104 12.75 11.10 -3.80
C ILE A 104 11.97 10.34 -4.88
N THR A 105 12.14 9.03 -4.92
CA THR A 105 11.37 8.14 -5.78
C THR A 105 10.10 7.67 -5.07
N LEU A 106 8.94 7.92 -5.67
CA LEU A 106 7.64 7.53 -5.15
C LEU A 106 6.90 6.65 -6.15
N VAL A 107 6.48 5.45 -5.73
CA VAL A 107 5.50 4.66 -6.49
C VAL A 107 4.23 5.47 -6.72
N GLN A 108 3.58 5.33 -7.88
CA GLN A 108 2.43 6.19 -8.22
C GLN A 108 1.21 5.94 -7.32
N LYS A 109 0.93 4.66 -7.05
CA LYS A 109 -0.18 4.21 -6.20
C LYS A 109 0.19 2.87 -5.55
N LYS A 110 -0.62 2.43 -4.60
CA LYS A 110 -0.48 1.11 -3.95
C LYS A 110 -0.42 0.00 -5.03
N SER A 111 0.57 -0.90 -4.92
CA SER A 111 0.78 -2.03 -5.85
C SER A 111 1.07 -1.63 -7.31
N SER A 112 1.62 -0.44 -7.55
CA SER A 112 2.06 0.00 -8.88
C SER A 112 3.48 -0.47 -9.19
N ASN A 113 3.71 -0.95 -10.43
CA ASN A 113 5.06 -1.18 -10.98
C ASN A 113 5.65 0.07 -11.64
N ALA A 114 5.02 1.22 -11.47
CA ALA A 114 5.49 2.51 -11.96
C ALA A 114 5.77 3.45 -10.79
N ALA A 115 6.94 4.07 -10.83
CA ALA A 115 7.38 5.06 -9.87
C ALA A 115 7.95 6.30 -10.57
N ASP A 116 7.85 7.42 -9.89
CA ASP A 116 8.37 8.69 -10.37
C ASP A 116 9.50 9.14 -9.45
N GLU A 117 10.60 9.55 -10.04
CA GLU A 117 11.65 10.27 -9.34
C GLU A 117 11.34 11.77 -9.41
N LEU A 118 11.08 12.36 -8.23
CA LEU A 118 10.57 13.71 -8.05
C LEU A 118 11.58 14.51 -7.22
N LYS A 119 11.77 15.79 -7.56
CA LYS A 119 12.77 16.68 -7.00
C LYS A 119 12.21 17.62 -5.93
N TRP A 120 11.03 18.20 -6.14
CA TRP A 120 10.52 19.27 -5.29
C TRP A 120 9.55 18.75 -4.22
N MET A 121 9.92 18.94 -2.95
CA MET A 121 9.21 18.39 -1.81
C MET A 121 8.81 19.47 -0.81
N TRP A 122 7.62 19.33 -0.23
CA TRP A 122 7.23 20.00 1.00
C TRP A 122 7.69 19.15 2.18
N PHE A 123 8.66 19.67 2.92
CA PHE A 123 9.14 19.07 4.16
C PHE A 123 8.28 19.51 5.34
N LEU A 124 7.85 18.54 6.16
CA LEU A 124 7.18 18.77 7.43
C LEU A 124 7.94 18.05 8.55
N ALA A 125 8.32 18.80 9.57
CA ALA A 125 9.11 18.29 10.69
C ALA A 125 8.31 17.39 11.64
N ASP A 126 6.99 17.49 11.64
CA ASP A 126 6.10 16.75 12.53
C ASP A 126 4.80 16.38 11.79
N MET A 127 4.27 15.19 12.06
CA MET A 127 3.01 14.68 11.51
C MET A 127 1.80 15.54 11.90
N PHE A 128 1.88 16.27 13.01
CA PHE A 128 0.80 17.18 13.44
C PHE A 128 0.63 18.42 12.54
N HIS A 129 1.53 18.65 11.58
CA HIS A 129 1.39 19.72 10.60
C HIS A 129 0.47 19.36 9.42
N PHE A 130 0.07 18.09 9.31
CA PHE A 130 -0.93 17.64 8.34
C PHE A 130 -2.35 17.95 8.80
N GLU A 131 -3.21 18.26 7.84
CA GLU A 131 -4.64 18.43 8.06
C GLU A 131 -5.37 17.09 7.87
N ASN A 132 -5.28 16.50 6.66
CA ASN A 132 -5.92 15.22 6.35
C ASN A 132 -4.98 14.36 5.47
N VAL A 133 -4.20 13.49 6.11
CA VAL A 133 -3.32 12.54 5.44
C VAL A 133 -3.49 11.14 6.05
N ALA A 134 -3.34 10.10 5.24
CA ALA A 134 -3.24 8.73 5.71
C ALA A 134 -1.81 8.21 5.51
N PHE A 135 -1.34 7.43 6.48
CA PHE A 135 -0.06 6.75 6.43
C PHE A 135 -0.28 5.28 6.08
N THR A 136 0.54 4.74 5.19
CA THR A 136 0.48 3.30 4.90
C THR A 136 1.10 2.48 6.03
N LYS A 137 1.06 1.16 5.85
CA LYS A 137 1.91 0.25 6.62
C LYS A 137 3.39 0.57 6.44
N ASP A 138 4.19 0.07 7.37
CA ASP A 138 5.64 0.15 7.29
C ASP A 138 6.15 -0.67 6.12
N VAL A 139 7.13 -0.08 5.47
CA VAL A 139 7.71 -0.54 4.23
C VAL A 139 9.18 -0.84 4.56
N ASN A 140 9.46 -2.15 4.74
CA ASN A 140 10.72 -2.67 5.29
C ASN A 140 11.19 -2.03 6.61
N ALA A 141 10.25 -1.55 7.44
CA ALA A 141 10.54 -0.79 8.66
C ALA A 141 11.38 0.50 8.44
N THR A 142 11.51 0.97 7.20
CA THR A 142 12.30 2.17 6.87
C THR A 142 11.42 3.40 6.65
N HIS A 143 10.28 3.22 6.00
CA HIS A 143 9.39 4.31 5.65
C HIS A 143 7.91 3.88 5.61
N LYS A 144 7.03 4.86 5.49
CA LYS A 144 5.62 4.72 5.17
C LYS A 144 5.31 5.65 4.01
N TYR A 145 4.43 5.26 3.11
CA TYR A 145 3.92 6.18 2.11
C TYR A 145 2.79 7.03 2.70
N LEU A 146 2.62 8.23 2.14
CA LEU A 146 1.55 9.15 2.47
C LEU A 146 0.51 9.13 1.35
N THR A 147 -0.77 9.05 1.70
CA THR A 147 -1.90 9.18 0.76
C THR A 147 -2.86 10.26 1.24
N CYS A 148 -3.70 10.77 0.34
CA CYS A 148 -4.86 11.54 0.76
C CYS A 148 -5.74 10.70 1.69
N ALA A 149 -6.23 11.28 2.79
CA ALA A 149 -7.07 10.58 3.76
C ALA A 149 -8.47 10.22 3.22
N ASP A 150 -8.99 10.98 2.26
CA ASP A 150 -10.36 10.79 1.77
C ASP A 150 -10.42 9.74 0.63
N CYS A 151 -9.54 9.86 -0.36
CA CYS A 151 -9.61 9.00 -1.56
C CYS A 151 -8.59 7.86 -1.58
N GLU A 152 -7.47 7.99 -0.85
CA GLU A 152 -6.34 7.05 -0.84
C GLU A 152 -5.83 6.57 -2.21
N ALA A 153 -6.16 7.28 -3.30
CA ALA A 153 -6.02 6.77 -4.66
C ALA A 153 -4.57 6.80 -5.18
N GLU A 154 -3.77 7.74 -4.68
CA GLU A 154 -2.38 7.95 -5.09
C GLU A 154 -1.47 8.11 -3.87
N ILE A 155 -0.21 7.69 -4.02
CA ILE A 155 0.84 8.07 -3.09
C ILE A 155 1.22 9.52 -3.38
N ILE A 156 1.17 10.37 -2.37
CA ILE A 156 1.49 11.80 -2.50
C ILE A 156 2.80 12.17 -1.80
N GLY A 157 3.36 11.27 -1.00
CA GLY A 157 4.54 11.55 -0.20
C GLY A 157 5.08 10.33 0.53
N ILE A 158 6.06 10.58 1.40
CA ILE A 158 6.77 9.58 2.20
C ILE A 158 7.05 10.11 3.60
N HIS A 159 7.02 9.21 4.58
CA HIS A 159 7.48 9.41 5.94
C HIS A 159 8.61 8.45 6.24
N TYR A 160 9.77 8.95 6.64
CA TYR A 160 10.89 8.11 7.09
C TYR A 160 10.76 7.84 8.59
N ILE A 161 10.76 6.57 8.96
CA ILE A 161 10.47 6.14 10.34
C ILE A 161 11.60 6.57 11.30
N ASP A 162 12.85 6.40 10.88
CA ASP A 162 14.02 6.69 11.71
C ASP A 162 14.20 8.19 12.00
N SER A 163 14.16 9.02 10.94
CA SER A 163 14.33 10.46 11.07
C SER A 163 13.04 11.19 11.46
N LYS A 164 11.88 10.50 11.38
CA LYS A 164 10.54 11.05 11.56
C LYS A 164 10.19 12.19 10.59
N GLU A 165 10.96 12.33 9.53
CA GLU A 165 10.78 13.36 8.52
C GLU A 165 9.65 13.00 7.55
N ASN A 166 8.89 14.02 7.13
CA ASN A 166 7.77 13.87 6.21
C ASN A 166 8.00 14.71 4.97
N TYR A 167 7.70 14.15 3.81
CA TYR A 167 7.86 14.80 2.52
C TYR A 167 6.62 14.58 1.66
N VAL A 168 6.03 15.66 1.16
CA VAL A 168 4.93 15.62 0.18
C VAL A 168 5.42 16.18 -1.15
N ALA A 169 5.24 15.44 -2.23
CA ALA A 169 5.70 15.85 -3.54
C ALA A 169 4.83 16.97 -4.13
N HIS A 170 5.47 18.05 -4.61
CA HIS A 170 4.81 19.17 -5.27
C HIS A 170 3.94 18.72 -6.46
N ASP A 171 4.46 17.84 -7.32
CA ASP A 171 3.79 17.37 -8.54
C ASP A 171 2.48 16.59 -8.28
N ARG A 172 2.28 16.12 -7.04
CA ARG A 172 1.14 15.26 -6.67
C ARG A 172 0.04 15.96 -5.91
N VAL A 173 0.09 17.30 -5.82
CA VAL A 173 -0.88 18.12 -5.10
C VAL A 173 -1.27 19.36 -5.89
N VAL A 174 -2.31 20.06 -5.44
CA VAL A 174 -2.74 21.35 -6.00
C VAL A 174 -2.81 22.42 -4.90
N TYR A 175 -2.71 23.69 -5.30
CA TYR A 175 -2.66 24.83 -4.37
C TYR A 175 -3.94 25.65 -4.41
N LYS A 176 -4.41 26.08 -3.23
CA LYS A 176 -5.60 26.92 -3.05
C LYS A 176 -5.38 28.08 -2.11
#